data_AF-A0A3E0DPC8-F1
#
_entry.id   AF-A0A3E0DPC8-F1
#
_cell.length_a   1.000
_cell.length_b   1.000
_cell.length_c   1.000
_cell.angle_alpha   90.00
_cell.angle_beta   90.00
_cell.angle_gamma   90.00
#
_symmetry.space_group_name_H-M   'P 1'
#
loop_
_entity.id
_entity.type
_entity.pdbx_description
1 polymer ?
#
loop_
_entity_poly.entity_id
_entity_poly.type
_entity_poly.pdbx_seq_one_letter_code
_entity_poly.pdbx_strand_id
1 'polypeptide(L)'
;MANTNYQLLKQLGSSEAKNVLRNFRLLAEVLPLNEKIVDLSINDEKMTDFEDGLQLYSALEFGYDIIITRNQKDFKSATIPVMSPSEYITGRKK
;
A
#
# COMPACT_ATOMS: atom_id res chain seq x y z
N MET A 1 -6.94 -0.25 -3.66
CA MET A 1 -8.34 -0.76 -3.80
C MET A 1 -8.57 -1.53 -5.10
N ALA A 2 -8.00 -1.11 -6.24
CA ALA A 2 -8.20 -1.78 -7.53
C ALA A 2 -7.72 -3.25 -7.55
N ASN A 3 -6.47 -3.52 -7.16
CA ASN A 3 -5.95 -4.90 -7.09
C ASN A 3 -6.75 -5.76 -6.11
N THR A 4 -7.10 -5.22 -4.93
CA THR A 4 -7.99 -5.89 -3.97
C THR A 4 -9.33 -6.28 -4.60
N ASN A 5 -9.97 -5.38 -5.35
CA ASN A 5 -11.20 -5.70 -6.07
C ASN A 5 -11.00 -6.83 -7.08
N TYR A 6 -9.92 -6.79 -7.85
CA TYR A 6 -9.60 -7.83 -8.82
C TYR A 6 -9.44 -9.21 -8.15
N GLN A 7 -8.78 -9.29 -6.99
CA GLN A 7 -8.66 -10.55 -6.25
C GLN A 7 -9.99 -11.01 -5.64
N LEU A 8 -10.78 -10.09 -5.06
CA LEU A 8 -12.08 -10.41 -4.47
C LEU A 8 -13.09 -10.91 -5.52
N LEU A 9 -13.06 -10.35 -6.73
CA LEU A 9 -13.93 -10.79 -7.82
C LEU A 9 -13.74 -12.27 -8.18
N LYS A 10 -12.52 -12.79 -8.07
CA LYS A 10 -12.21 -14.20 -8.32
C LYS A 10 -12.77 -15.14 -7.24
N GLN A 11 -13.13 -14.60 -6.07
CA GLN A 11 -13.53 -15.40 -4.89
C GLN A 11 -15.00 -15.24 -4.52
N LEU A 12 -15.57 -14.04 -4.66
CA LEU A 12 -16.87 -13.69 -4.06
C LEU A 12 -17.92 -13.20 -5.07
N GLY A 13 -17.53 -12.91 -6.30
CA GLY A 13 -18.39 -12.24 -7.28
C GLY A 13 -18.60 -10.75 -7.00
N SER A 14 -19.22 -10.04 -7.95
CA SER A 14 -19.22 -8.57 -8.00
C SER A 14 -19.92 -7.87 -6.83
N SER A 15 -21.09 -8.37 -6.41
CA SER A 15 -21.87 -7.75 -5.32
C SER A 15 -21.13 -7.83 -3.99
N GLU A 16 -20.64 -9.03 -3.65
CA GLU A 16 -20.01 -9.28 -2.37
C GLU A 16 -18.61 -8.65 -2.30
N ALA A 17 -17.84 -8.67 -3.39
CA ALA A 17 -16.57 -7.95 -3.48
C ALA A 17 -16.73 -6.44 -3.17
N LYS A 18 -17.79 -5.80 -3.69
CA LYS A 18 -18.09 -4.39 -3.41
C LYS A 18 -18.51 -4.17 -1.95
N ASN A 19 -19.26 -5.10 -1.35
CA ASN A 19 -19.63 -5.00 0.06
C ASN A 19 -18.41 -5.04 0.98
N VAL A 20 -17.49 -5.98 0.73
CA VAL A 20 -16.22 -6.07 1.47
C VAL A 20 -15.40 -4.79 1.34
N LEU A 21 -15.24 -4.26 0.11
CA LEU A 21 -14.50 -3.01 -0.11
C LEU A 21 -15.15 -1.80 0.56
N ARG A 22 -16.49 -1.71 0.56
CA ARG A 22 -17.22 -0.64 1.23
C ARG A 22 -16.95 -0.65 2.74
N ASN A 23 -16.99 -1.82 3.36
CA ASN A 23 -16.73 -1.97 4.79
C ASN A 23 -15.26 -1.67 5.10
N PHE A 24 -14.32 -2.16 4.28
CA PHE A 24 -12.89 -1.88 4.44
C PHE A 24 -12.57 -0.39 4.31
N ARG A 25 -13.22 0.33 3.39
CA ARG A 25 -13.01 1.78 3.21
C ARG A 25 -13.33 2.57 4.47
N LEU A 26 -14.17 2.08 5.39
CA LEU A 26 -14.45 2.76 6.66
C LEU A 26 -13.24 2.79 7.61
N LEU A 27 -12.25 1.90 7.42
CA LEU A 27 -11.10 1.74 8.30
C LEU A 27 -9.80 2.37 7.78
N ALA A 28 -9.76 2.71 6.48
CA ALA A 28 -8.57 3.24 5.83
C ALA A 28 -8.80 4.69 5.39
N GLU A 29 -7.79 5.37 4.87
CA GLU A 29 -7.93 6.56 4.03
C GLU A 29 -7.42 6.25 2.63
N VAL A 30 -7.85 7.02 1.62
CA VAL A 30 -7.40 6.84 0.24
C VAL A 30 -6.65 8.11 -0.15
N LEU A 31 -5.36 7.95 -0.43
CA LEU A 31 -4.53 9.01 -0.98
C LEU A 31 -4.75 9.10 -2.50
N PRO A 32 -4.81 10.32 -3.06
CA PRO A 32 -4.85 10.49 -4.50
C PRO A 32 -3.45 10.20 -5.09
N LEU A 33 -3.43 9.58 -6.26
CA LEU A 33 -2.23 9.50 -7.08
C LEU A 33 -2.10 10.77 -7.93
N ASN A 34 -0.87 11.16 -8.22
CA ASN A 34 -0.55 12.25 -9.13
C ASN A 34 0.58 11.81 -10.09
N GLU A 35 0.85 12.64 -11.10
CA GLU A 35 1.87 12.37 -12.12
C GLU A 35 3.24 12.10 -11.48
N LYS A 36 3.63 12.90 -10.49
CA LYS A 36 4.90 12.73 -9.77
C LYS A 36 5.04 11.35 -9.12
N ILE A 37 4.01 10.86 -8.44
CA ILE A 37 4.03 9.53 -7.80
C ILE A 37 4.19 8.43 -8.86
N VAL A 38 3.48 8.56 -9.99
CA VAL A 38 3.55 7.61 -11.11
C VAL A 38 4.95 7.63 -11.73
N ASP A 39 5.47 8.81 -12.05
CA ASP A 39 6.78 8.98 -12.68
C ASP A 39 7.91 8.44 -11.79
N LEU A 40 7.88 8.74 -10.49
CA LEU A 40 8.85 8.20 -9.55
C LEU A 40 8.78 6.66 -9.47
N SER A 41 7.57 6.09 -9.47
CA SER A 41 7.38 4.64 -9.42
C SER A 41 7.85 3.93 -10.69
N ILE A 42 7.66 4.54 -11.87
CA ILE A 42 8.12 3.98 -13.15
C ILE A 42 9.65 4.03 -13.28
N ASN A 43 10.27 5.11 -12.79
CA ASN A 43 11.70 5.36 -12.95
C ASN A 43 12.59 4.69 -11.88
N ASP A 44 11.99 4.01 -10.90
CA ASP A 44 12.73 3.36 -9.83
C ASP A 44 13.10 1.90 -10.17
N GLU A 45 14.30 1.71 -10.71
CA GLU A 45 14.82 0.39 -11.10
C GLU A 45 15.00 -0.59 -9.92
N LYS A 46 15.03 -0.10 -8.68
CA LYS A 46 15.17 -0.97 -7.50
C LYS A 46 13.83 -1.53 -7.03
N MET A 47 12.73 -0.90 -7.44
CA MET A 47 11.37 -1.37 -7.16
C MET A 47 10.94 -2.36 -8.24
N THR A 48 10.80 -3.62 -7.86
CA THR A 48 10.41 -4.68 -8.79
C THR A 48 8.91 -4.73 -9.05
N ASP A 49 8.10 -4.31 -8.08
CA ASP A 49 6.65 -4.22 -8.21
C ASP A 49 6.22 -2.75 -8.31
N PHE A 50 5.53 -2.42 -9.40
CA PHE A 50 5.03 -1.09 -9.67
C PHE A 50 4.00 -0.62 -8.61
N GLU A 51 3.15 -1.53 -8.12
CA GLU A 51 2.16 -1.18 -7.09
C GLU A 51 2.81 -0.83 -5.75
N ASP A 52 3.89 -1.52 -5.39
CA ASP A 52 4.67 -1.20 -4.18
C ASP A 52 5.42 0.13 -4.36
N GLY A 53 5.90 0.44 -5.57
CA GLY A 53 6.43 1.75 -5.94
C GLY A 53 5.40 2.86 -5.70
N LEU A 54 4.18 2.70 -6.23
CA LEU A 54 3.10 3.68 -6.04
C LEU A 54 2.79 3.90 -4.56
N GLN A 55 2.79 2.83 -3.75
CA GLN A 55 2.55 2.93 -2.30
C GLN A 55 3.68 3.69 -1.59
N LEU A 56 4.94 3.36 -1.90
CA LEU A 56 6.10 4.03 -1.31
C LEU A 56 6.12 5.51 -1.67
N TYR A 57 6.02 5.85 -2.95
CA TYR A 57 6.09 7.25 -3.39
C TYR A 57 4.86 8.05 -2.96
N SER A 58 3.68 7.41 -2.80
CA SER A 58 2.55 8.06 -2.12
C SER A 58 2.86 8.37 -0.66
N ALA A 59 3.43 7.42 0.09
CA ALA A 59 3.77 7.64 1.50
C ALA A 59 4.77 8.81 1.66
N LEU A 60 5.80 8.86 0.79
CA LEU A 60 6.79 9.92 0.80
C LEU A 60 6.19 11.28 0.40
N GLU A 61 5.37 11.33 -0.65
CA GLU A 61 4.77 12.58 -1.13
C GLU A 61 3.84 13.22 -0.10
N PHE A 62 3.08 12.41 0.63
CA PHE A 62 2.14 12.87 1.65
C PHE A 62 2.75 12.92 3.07
N GLY A 63 4.07 12.71 3.21
CA GLY A 63 4.79 12.90 4.46
C GLY A 63 4.48 11.86 5.54
N TYR A 64 4.20 10.61 5.16
CA TYR A 64 4.03 9.52 6.11
C TYR A 64 5.38 8.97 6.57
N ASP A 65 5.50 8.72 7.87
CA ASP A 65 6.77 8.32 8.49
C ASP A 65 7.06 6.81 8.42
N ILE A 66 6.10 5.99 7.96
CA ILE A 66 6.21 4.53 8.02
C ILE A 66 5.32 3.83 7.00
N ILE A 67 5.82 2.72 6.46
CA ILE A 67 5.04 1.75 5.69
C ILE A 67 4.85 0.49 6.52
N ILE A 68 3.61 0.02 6.61
CA ILE A 68 3.28 -1.25 7.26
C ILE A 68 2.93 -2.28 6.19
N THR A 69 3.75 -3.31 6.04
CA THR A 69 3.58 -4.35 5.01
C THR A 69 4.13 -5.69 5.48
N ARG A 70 3.55 -6.77 4.97
CA ARG A 70 4.13 -8.12 5.15
C ARG A 70 5.22 -8.42 4.10
N ASN A 71 5.42 -7.53 3.13
CA ASN A 71 6.33 -7.72 2.00
C ASN A 71 7.55 -6.79 2.06
N GLN A 72 8.18 -6.66 3.23
CA GLN A 72 9.24 -5.68 3.48
C GLN A 72 10.39 -5.74 2.46
N LYS A 73 10.72 -6.95 1.97
CA LYS A 73 11.80 -7.21 1.00
C LYS A 73 11.65 -6.49 -0.34
N ASP A 74 10.44 -6.08 -0.71
CA ASP A 74 10.16 -5.48 -2.02
C ASP A 74 10.20 -3.94 -1.96
N PHE A 75 10.31 -3.36 -0.76
CA PHE A 75 10.44 -1.91 -0.53
C PHE A 75 11.91 -1.46 -0.45
N LYS A 76 12.73 -1.88 -1.40
CA LYS A 76 14.20 -1.66 -1.39
C LYS A 76 14.61 -0.19 -1.50
N SER A 77 13.75 0.63 -2.09
CA SER A 77 13.96 2.08 -2.24
C SER A 77 13.43 2.90 -1.07
N ALA A 78 12.84 2.26 -0.06
CA ALA A 78 12.24 2.98 1.05
C ALA A 78 13.30 3.75 1.85
N THR A 79 13.08 5.05 2.00
CA THR A 79 13.84 5.94 2.87
C THR A 79 13.18 6.14 4.24
N ILE A 80 11.97 5.60 4.40
CA ILE A 80 11.20 5.55 5.65
C ILE A 80 11.15 4.10 6.18
N PRO A 81 10.99 3.90 7.50
CA PRO A 81 10.81 2.58 8.09
C PRO A 81 9.74 1.75 7.39
N VAL A 82 10.08 0.48 7.11
CA VAL A 82 9.15 -0.51 6.58
C VAL A 82 9.02 -1.65 7.58
N MET A 83 7.85 -1.76 8.21
CA MET A 83 7.61 -2.70 9.31
C MET A 83 6.51 -3.70 8.97
N SER A 84 6.63 -4.91 9.46
CA SER A 84 5.50 -5.84 9.54
C SER A 84 4.48 -5.34 10.57
N PRO A 85 3.19 -5.72 10.44
CA PRO A 85 2.19 -5.41 11.45
C PRO A 85 2.59 -5.87 12.86
N SER A 86 3.23 -7.05 12.97
CA SER A 86 3.72 -7.60 14.23
C SER A 86 4.82 -6.74 14.87
N GLU A 87 5.80 -6.29 14.08
CA GLU A 87 6.87 -5.41 14.56
C GLU A 87 6.29 -4.07 15.01
N TYR A 88 5.37 -3.52 14.24
CA TYR A 88 4.75 -2.24 14.55
C TYR A 88 3.93 -2.27 15.85
N ILE A 89 3.14 -3.32 16.06
CA ILE A 89 2.35 -3.50 17.30
C ILE A 89 3.28 -3.73 18.50
N THR A 90 4.33 -4.53 18.34
CA THR A 90 5.26 -4.84 19.44
C THR A 90 6.07 -3.61 19.84
N GLY A 91 6.55 -2.82 18.88
CA GLY A 91 7.26 -1.57 19.13
C GLY A 91 6.41 -0.46 19.77
N ARG A 92 5.08 -0.62 19.78
CA ARG A 92 4.13 0.30 20.45
C ARG A 92 3.84 -0.04 21.90
N LYS A 93 4.32 -1.17 22.43
CA LYS A 93 4.20 -1.47 23.86
C LYS A 93 5.11 -0.53 24.66
N LYS A 94 4.53 0.58 25.13
CA LYS A 94 4.98 1.34 26.29
C LYS A 94 4.09 0.99 27.48
#